data_AF-A0A8J1LWQ1-F1
#
_entry.id   AF-A0A8J1LWQ1-F1
#
_cell.length_a   1.000
_cell.length_b   1.000
_cell.length_c   1.000
_cell.angle_alpha   90.00
_cell.angle_beta   90.00
_cell.angle_gamma   90.00
#
_symmetry.space_group_name_H-M   'P 1'
#
loop_
_entity.id
_entity.type
_entity.pdbx_description
1 polymer ?
#
loop_
_entity_poly.entity_id
_entity_poly.type
_entity_poly.pdbx_seq_one_letter_code
_entity_poly.pdbx_strand_id
1 'polypeptide(L)'
;MLESVIFGKNFKKKLAADGKSFVIEEKYLQHAYRFLSTLRSCLLLSYDGLYSYFISVSETLPSSCKLELEKLDLKVRLSELSDKVTEIEDPNDLAEAINSSLILLSSQLLNLWGKFLQSSLKIEQEKKQIKVRSALNRL
;
A
#
# COMPACT_ATOMS: atom_id res chain seq x y z
N MET A 1 2.84 5.88 -21.59
CA MET A 1 2.81 4.48 -21.07
C MET A 1 2.33 4.38 -19.62
N LEU A 2 2.19 5.48 -18.86
CA LEU A 2 1.45 5.52 -17.58
C LEU A 2 0.08 6.22 -17.73
N GLU A 3 0.04 7.34 -18.44
CA GLU A 3 -1.20 8.07 -18.75
C GLU A 3 -2.27 7.17 -19.41
N SER A 4 -1.86 6.24 -20.28
CA SER A 4 -2.78 5.28 -20.92
C SER A 4 -3.38 4.25 -19.96
N VAL A 5 -2.75 4.02 -18.81
CA VAL A 5 -3.27 3.16 -17.74
C VAL A 5 -4.20 3.96 -16.83
N ILE A 6 -3.79 5.19 -16.49
CA ILE A 6 -4.55 6.09 -15.61
C ILE A 6 -5.82 6.62 -16.29
N PHE A 7 -5.68 7.15 -17.51
CA PHE A 7 -6.76 7.79 -18.28
C PHE A 7 -7.37 6.87 -19.34
N GLY A 8 -6.78 5.70 -19.58
CA GLY A 8 -7.27 4.71 -20.54
C GLY A 8 -6.59 4.79 -21.91
N LYS A 9 -6.67 3.68 -22.67
CA LYS A 9 -5.88 3.46 -23.90
C LYS A 9 -6.11 4.48 -25.02
N ASN A 10 -7.28 5.13 -25.03
CA ASN A 10 -7.67 6.09 -26.05
C ASN A 10 -7.51 7.55 -25.61
N PHE A 11 -6.88 7.79 -24.46
CA PHE A 11 -6.67 9.13 -23.93
C PHE A 11 -5.91 10.01 -24.93
N LYS A 12 -6.46 11.20 -25.16
CA LYS A 12 -5.83 12.26 -25.95
C LYS A 12 -5.98 13.57 -25.19
N LYS A 13 -4.89 14.31 -25.05
CA LYS A 13 -4.89 15.64 -24.44
C LYS A 13 -5.65 16.60 -25.34
N LYS A 14 -6.55 17.39 -24.75
CA LYS A 14 -7.29 18.43 -25.45
C LYS A 14 -6.77 19.78 -24.98
N LEU A 15 -6.37 20.64 -25.93
CA LEU A 15 -6.03 22.02 -25.62
C LEU A 15 -7.28 22.77 -25.15
N ALA A 16 -7.12 23.56 -24.10
CA ALA A 16 -8.14 24.48 -23.62
C ALA A 16 -8.30 25.66 -24.59
N ALA A 17 -9.37 26.43 -24.40
CA ALA A 17 -9.70 27.57 -25.24
C ALA A 17 -8.63 28.69 -25.20
N ASP A 18 -7.80 28.71 -24.17
CA ASP A 18 -6.67 29.65 -24.01
C ASP A 18 -5.46 29.31 -24.90
N GLY A 19 -5.44 28.12 -25.52
CA GLY A 19 -4.32 27.60 -26.31
C GLY A 19 -3.04 27.33 -25.51
N LYS A 20 -3.09 27.39 -24.19
CA LYS A 20 -1.93 27.29 -23.29
C LYS A 20 -2.04 26.13 -22.31
N SER A 21 -3.25 25.80 -21.85
CA SER A 21 -3.50 24.73 -20.89
C SER A 21 -4.13 23.51 -21.56
N PHE A 22 -4.03 22.36 -20.89
CA PHE A 22 -4.72 21.14 -21.29
C PHE A 22 -5.92 20.90 -20.38
N VAL A 23 -7.02 20.45 -20.97
CA VAL A 23 -8.22 20.04 -20.24
C VAL A 23 -8.47 18.55 -20.44
N ILE A 24 -8.89 17.88 -19.37
CA ILE A 24 -9.26 16.48 -19.38
C ILE A 24 -10.76 16.39 -19.66
N GLU A 25 -11.17 15.58 -20.64
CA GLU A 25 -12.59 15.25 -20.77
C GLU A 25 -13.06 14.43 -19.57
N GLU A 26 -14.25 14.73 -19.07
CA GLU A 26 -14.86 14.10 -17.89
C GLU A 26 -14.72 12.57 -17.87
N LYS A 27 -14.93 11.89 -19.01
CA LYS A 27 -14.83 10.43 -19.10
C LYS A 27 -13.44 9.88 -18.73
N TYR A 28 -12.38 10.62 -19.04
CA TYR A 28 -11.00 10.21 -18.72
C TYR A 28 -10.67 10.54 -17.27
N LEU A 29 -11.21 11.63 -16.74
CA LEU A 29 -11.10 12.00 -15.33
C LEU A 29 -11.77 10.94 -14.44
N GLN A 30 -13.01 10.56 -14.77
CA GLN A 30 -13.72 9.48 -14.06
C GLN A 30 -12.97 8.14 -14.14
N HIS A 31 -12.34 7.84 -15.28
CA HIS A 31 -11.52 6.64 -15.39
C HIS A 31 -10.32 6.67 -14.44
N ALA A 32 -9.61 7.80 -14.36
CA ALA A 32 -8.49 7.99 -13.46
C ALA A 32 -8.89 7.84 -11.99
N TYR A 33 -10.01 8.45 -11.58
CA TYR A 33 -10.52 8.31 -10.21
C TYR A 33 -10.97 6.89 -9.90
N ARG A 34 -11.62 6.21 -10.83
CA ARG A 34 -11.99 4.79 -10.66
C ARG A 34 -10.76 3.90 -10.57
N PHE A 35 -9.74 4.14 -11.39
CA PHE A 35 -8.46 3.42 -11.34
C PHE A 35 -7.81 3.57 -9.96
N LEU A 36 -7.66 4.81 -9.48
CA LEU A 36 -7.11 5.11 -8.16
C LEU A 36 -7.91 4.43 -7.04
N SER A 37 -9.24 4.56 -7.06
CA SER A 37 -10.15 3.95 -6.07
C SER A 37 -10.05 2.43 -6.04
N THR A 38 -9.97 1.80 -7.21
CA THR A 38 -9.82 0.34 -7.33
C THR A 38 -8.51 -0.13 -6.71
N LEU A 39 -7.41 0.53 -7.07
CA LEU A 39 -6.09 0.13 -6.57
C LEU A 39 -5.96 0.37 -5.06
N ARG A 40 -6.51 1.49 -4.56
CA ARG A 40 -6.60 1.77 -3.13
C ARG A 40 -7.34 0.66 -2.39
N SER A 41 -8.45 0.19 -2.96
CA SER A 41 -9.22 -0.92 -2.39
C SER A 41 -8.40 -2.21 -2.34
N CYS A 42 -7.68 -2.55 -3.42
CA CYS A 42 -6.79 -3.71 -3.45
C CYS A 42 -5.68 -3.63 -2.39
N LEU A 43 -5.09 -2.45 -2.19
CA LEU A 43 -4.04 -2.23 -1.20
C LEU A 43 -4.57 -2.33 0.24
N LEU A 44 -5.74 -1.74 0.52
CA LEU A 44 -6.41 -1.86 1.81
C LEU A 44 -6.72 -3.33 2.13
N LEU A 45 -7.29 -4.06 1.18
CA LEU A 45 -7.59 -5.49 1.36
C LEU A 45 -6.33 -6.32 1.60
N SER A 46 -5.24 -6.02 0.88
CA SER A 46 -3.95 -6.70 1.07
C SER A 46 -3.38 -6.42 2.47
N TYR A 47 -3.50 -5.18 2.94
CA TYR A 47 -3.10 -4.80 4.29
C TYR A 47 -3.96 -5.50 5.36
N ASP A 48 -5.29 -5.43 5.23
CA ASP A 48 -6.21 -6.05 6.19
C ASP A 48 -5.98 -7.57 6.28
N GLY A 49 -5.73 -8.22 5.14
CA GLY A 49 -5.36 -9.63 5.08
C GLY A 49 -4.04 -9.93 5.79
N LEU A 50 -2.99 -9.15 5.51
CA LEU A 50 -1.69 -9.30 6.18
C LEU A 50 -1.79 -9.06 7.68
N TYR A 51 -2.51 -8.01 8.09
CA TYR A 51 -2.69 -7.67 9.49
C TYR A 51 -3.49 -8.75 10.23
N SER A 52 -4.57 -9.24 9.62
CA SER A 52 -5.36 -10.34 10.19
C SER A 52 -4.53 -11.62 10.35
N TYR A 53 -3.74 -11.97 9.33
CA TYR A 53 -2.82 -13.09 9.40
C TYR A 53 -1.78 -12.92 10.50
N PHE A 54 -1.20 -11.72 10.62
CA PHE A 54 -0.26 -11.40 11.68
C PHE A 54 -0.88 -11.58 13.07
N ILE A 55 -2.08 -11.03 13.31
CA ILE A 55 -2.77 -11.17 14.60
C ILE A 55 -2.99 -12.65 14.91
N SER A 56 -3.52 -13.41 13.95
CA SER A 56 -3.75 -14.85 14.12
C SER A 56 -2.47 -15.62 14.46
N VAL A 57 -1.36 -15.35 13.76
CA VAL A 57 -0.08 -15.96 14.08
C VAL A 57 0.40 -15.52 15.45
N SER A 58 0.29 -14.23 15.79
CA SER A 58 0.76 -13.67 17.06
C SER A 58 0.06 -14.27 18.28
N GLU A 59 -1.23 -14.60 18.16
CA GLU A 59 -2.01 -15.27 19.21
C GLU A 59 -1.56 -16.70 19.46
N THR A 60 -0.99 -17.37 18.46
CA THR A 60 -0.44 -18.73 18.61
C THR A 60 0.97 -18.75 19.22
N LEU A 61 1.58 -17.58 19.45
CA LEU A 61 2.93 -17.49 19.97
C LEU A 61 2.96 -17.47 21.50
N PRO A 62 4.02 -18.03 22.12
CA PRO A 62 4.27 -17.84 23.54
C PRO A 62 4.37 -16.34 23.88
N SER A 63 3.98 -15.96 25.09
CA SER A 63 4.05 -14.57 25.58
C SER A 63 5.46 -13.97 25.56
N SER A 64 6.51 -14.79 25.54
CA SER A 64 7.90 -14.37 25.33
C SER A 64 8.21 -13.89 23.90
N CYS A 65 7.35 -14.21 22.94
CA CYS A 65 7.50 -13.93 21.51
C CYS A 65 6.36 -13.05 20.98
N LYS A 66 5.79 -12.19 21.83
CA LYS A 66 4.71 -11.28 21.44
C LYS A 66 5.20 -10.35 20.33
N LEU A 67 4.53 -10.39 19.19
CA LEU A 67 4.82 -9.49 18.09
C LEU A 67 4.04 -8.20 18.26
N GLU A 68 4.72 -7.07 18.21
CA GLU A 68 4.08 -5.76 18.12
C GLU A 68 4.25 -5.23 16.69
N LEU A 69 3.17 -5.26 15.92
CA LEU A 69 3.10 -4.45 14.71
C LEU A 69 2.62 -3.07 15.13
N GLU A 70 3.44 -2.07 14.89
CA GLU A 70 3.05 -0.67 15.01
C GLU A 70 1.75 -0.48 14.22
N LYS A 71 0.69 -0.04 14.91
CA LYS A 71 -0.62 0.20 14.30
C LYS A 71 -0.50 1.42 13.40
N LEU A 72 0.12 1.25 12.24
CA LEU A 72 0.18 2.28 11.23
C LEU A 72 -1.26 2.52 10.79
N ASP A 73 -1.74 3.74 10.93
CA ASP A 73 -3.07 4.13 10.45
C ASP A 73 -3.04 4.28 8.92
N LEU A 74 -2.75 3.17 8.24
CA LEU A 74 -2.69 3.12 6.78
C LEU A 74 -4.01 3.54 6.18
N LYS A 75 -5.13 3.23 6.83
CA LYS A 75 -6.45 3.61 6.38
C LYS A 75 -6.60 5.13 6.34
N VAL A 76 -6.13 5.85 7.36
CA VAL A 76 -6.07 7.32 7.36
C VAL A 76 -5.11 7.83 6.29
N ARG A 77 -3.89 7.32 6.23
CA ARG A 77 -2.90 7.76 5.22
C ARG A 77 -3.36 7.54 3.77
N LEU A 78 -4.03 6.42 3.51
CA LEU A 78 -4.67 6.10 2.22
C LEU A 78 -5.83 7.04 1.91
N SER A 79 -6.52 7.56 2.92
CA SER A 79 -7.60 8.55 2.77
C SER A 79 -7.04 9.92 2.40
N GLU A 80 -6.07 10.41 3.16
CA GLU A 80 -5.44 11.72 2.94
C GLU A 80 -4.78 11.86 1.56
N LEU A 81 -4.23 10.77 1.03
CA LEU A 81 -3.67 10.73 -0.33
C LEU A 81 -4.74 10.88 -1.41
N SER A 82 -5.95 10.38 -1.16
CA SER A 82 -7.06 10.42 -2.11
C SER A 82 -7.60 11.84 -2.26
N ASP A 83 -7.76 12.55 -1.15
CA ASP A 83 -8.35 13.89 -1.13
C ASP A 83 -7.45 14.89 -1.88
N LYS A 84 -6.12 14.74 -1.78
CA LYS A 84 -5.14 15.57 -2.51
C LYS A 84 -5.20 15.38 -4.02
N VAL A 85 -5.58 14.21 -4.50
CA VAL A 85 -5.61 13.90 -5.95
C VAL A 85 -6.89 14.43 -6.61
N THR A 86 -7.98 14.59 -5.85
CA THR A 86 -9.26 15.09 -6.39
C THR A 86 -9.29 16.58 -6.67
N GLU A 87 -8.31 17.35 -6.19
CA GLU A 87 -8.21 18.80 -6.41
C GLU A 87 -7.41 19.19 -7.67
N ILE A 88 -6.86 18.21 -8.41
CA ILE A 88 -5.93 18.45 -9.51
C ILE A 88 -6.67 18.45 -10.85
N GLU A 89 -6.59 19.57 -11.57
CA GLU A 89 -7.25 19.77 -12.86
C GLU A 89 -6.33 19.50 -14.07
N ASP A 90 -5.01 19.67 -13.93
CA ASP A 90 -4.06 19.42 -15.02
C ASP A 90 -3.78 17.91 -15.19
N PRO A 91 -3.83 17.36 -16.42
CA PRO A 91 -3.60 15.94 -16.67
C PRO A 91 -2.21 15.42 -16.32
N ASN A 92 -1.17 16.24 -16.48
CA ASN A 92 0.20 15.82 -16.14
C ASN A 92 0.35 15.77 -14.63
N ASP A 93 -0.08 16.84 -13.95
CA ASP A 93 -0.04 16.93 -12.49
C ASP A 93 -0.88 15.82 -11.85
N LEU A 94 -2.05 15.51 -12.42
CA LEU A 94 -2.92 14.43 -11.94
C LEU A 94 -2.26 13.06 -12.14
N ALA A 95 -1.64 12.82 -13.30
CA ALA A 95 -0.91 11.58 -13.55
C ALA A 95 0.28 11.42 -12.61
N GLU A 96 1.02 12.50 -12.34
CA GLU A 96 2.15 12.51 -11.42
C GLU A 96 1.71 12.30 -9.97
N ALA A 97 0.62 12.94 -9.55
CA ALA A 97 0.07 12.78 -8.21
C ALA A 97 -0.46 11.35 -7.98
N ILE A 98 -1.14 10.76 -8.97
CA ILE A 98 -1.55 9.36 -8.93
C ILE A 98 -0.31 8.47 -8.84
N ASN A 99 0.69 8.66 -9.71
CA ASN A 99 1.92 7.87 -9.71
C ASN A 99 2.68 7.94 -8.37
N SER A 100 2.80 9.14 -7.82
CA SER A 100 3.44 9.38 -6.53
C SER A 100 2.67 8.69 -5.40
N SER A 101 1.34 8.73 -5.47
CA SER A 101 0.48 7.96 -4.56
C SER A 101 0.74 6.46 -4.72
N LEU A 102 0.90 5.93 -5.94
CA LEU A 102 1.20 4.51 -6.17
C LEU A 102 2.52 4.09 -5.51
N ILE A 103 3.57 4.88 -5.72
CA ILE A 103 4.91 4.60 -5.20
C ILE A 103 4.88 4.64 -3.67
N LEU A 104 4.28 5.68 -3.08
CA LEU A 104 4.19 5.84 -1.64
C LEU A 104 3.44 4.68 -1.01
N LEU A 105 2.27 4.33 -1.54
CA LEU A 105 1.46 3.24 -0.98
C LEU A 105 2.14 1.87 -1.14
N SER A 106 2.77 1.62 -2.28
CA SER A 106 3.52 0.38 -2.51
C SER A 106 4.71 0.25 -1.56
N SER A 107 5.43 1.35 -1.31
CA SER A 107 6.55 1.38 -0.36
C SER A 107 6.09 1.13 1.08
N GLN A 108 4.94 1.67 1.47
CA GLN A 108 4.36 1.45 2.79
C GLN A 108 3.96 -0.01 2.98
N LEU A 109 3.31 -0.62 2.00
CA LEU A 109 2.98 -2.04 2.02
C LEU A 109 4.25 -2.90 2.12
N LEU A 110 5.26 -2.62 1.28
CA LEU A 110 6.54 -3.33 1.30
C LEU A 110 7.24 -3.23 2.66
N ASN A 111 7.25 -2.04 3.27
CA ASN A 111 7.82 -1.82 4.60
C ASN A 111 7.12 -2.69 5.67
N LEU A 112 5.80 -2.82 5.60
CA LEU A 112 5.05 -3.67 6.53
C LEU A 112 5.34 -5.15 6.34
N TRP A 113 5.40 -5.61 5.09
CA TRP A 113 5.85 -6.96 4.77
C TRP A 113 7.27 -7.22 5.28
N GLY A 114 8.18 -6.25 5.13
CA GLY A 114 9.54 -6.34 5.66
C GLY A 114 9.58 -6.47 7.19
N LYS A 115 8.85 -5.60 7.91
CA LYS A 115 8.70 -5.67 9.37
C LYS A 115 8.13 -7.04 9.80
N PHE A 116 7.09 -7.53 9.13
CA PHE A 116 6.48 -8.83 9.38
C PHE A 116 7.47 -9.99 9.23
N LEU A 117 8.22 -10.02 8.12
CA LEU A 117 9.20 -11.07 7.84
C LEU A 117 10.35 -11.07 8.87
N GLN A 118 10.85 -9.89 9.23
CA GLN A 118 11.89 -9.75 10.24
C GLN A 118 11.43 -10.29 11.60
N SER A 119 10.22 -9.90 12.02
CA SER A 119 9.57 -10.40 13.23
C SER A 119 9.40 -11.92 13.21
N SER A 120 8.91 -12.48 12.10
CA SER A 120 8.71 -13.93 11.93
C SER A 120 10.03 -14.70 11.98
N LEU A 121 11.09 -14.17 11.37
CA LEU A 121 12.42 -14.78 11.37
C LEU A 121 13.03 -14.81 12.78
N LYS A 122 12.88 -13.72 13.54
CA LYS A 122 13.36 -13.65 14.93
C LYS A 122 12.73 -14.73 15.80
N ILE A 123 11.42 -14.95 15.66
CA ILE A 123 10.69 -16.01 16.37
C ILE A 123 11.25 -17.39 16.05
N GLU A 124 11.49 -17.67 14.76
CA GLU A 124 11.99 -18.98 14.34
C GLU A 124 13.39 -19.26 14.92
N GLN A 125 14.23 -18.23 15.02
CA GLN A 125 15.54 -18.34 15.65
C GLN A 125 15.43 -18.60 17.17
N GLU A 126 14.56 -17.89 17.87
CA GLU A 126 14.32 -18.09 19.31
C GLU A 126 13.78 -19.49 19.62
N LYS A 127 12.82 -19.99 18.82
CA LYS A 127 12.30 -21.37 18.95
C LYS A 127 13.41 -22.42 18.84
N LYS A 128 14.33 -22.25 17.87
CA LYS A 128 15.50 -23.15 17.71
C LYS A 128 16.40 -23.13 18.94
N GLN A 129 16.70 -21.94 19.48
CA GLN A 129 17.53 -21.79 20.68
C GLN A 129 16.91 -22.45 21.91
N ILE A 130 15.60 -22.27 22.13
CA ILE A 130 14.89 -22.93 23.23
C ILE A 130 14.94 -24.45 23.10
N LYS A 131 14.71 -24.97 21.88
CA LYS A 131 14.75 -26.42 21.63
C LYS A 131 16.14 -27.01 21.92
N VAL A 132 17.21 -26.34 21.48
CA VAL A 132 18.60 -26.74 21.76
C VAL A 132 18.90 -26.74 23.26
N ARG A 133 18.56 -25.65 23.98
CA ARG A 133 18.74 -25.56 25.44
C ARG A 133 17.98 -26.66 26.17
N SER A 134 16.74 -26.96 25.75
CA SER A 134 15.93 -28.01 26.35
C SER A 134 16.46 -29.43 26.11
N ALA A 135 17.24 -29.65 25.04
CA ALA A 135 17.88 -30.92 24.75
C ALA A 135 19.16 -31.11 25.58
N LEU A 136 19.94 -30.05 25.74
CA LEU A 136 21.14 -30.04 26.60
C LEU A 136 20.81 -30.30 28.07
N ASN A 137 19.72 -29.74 28.58
CA ASN A 137 19.30 -29.95 29.99
C ASN A 137 18.73 -31.36 30.28
N ARG A 138 18.59 -32.22 29.26
CA ARG A 138 18.10 -33.61 29.39
C ARG A 138 19.22 -34.65 29.31
N LEU A 139 20.47 -34.21 29.07
CA LEU A 139 21.68 -35.01 29.14
C LEU A 139 22.34 -34.84 30.51
#